data_AF-A0A2E1MVK0-F1
#
_entry.id   AF-A0A2E1MVK0-F1
#
_cell.length_a   1.000
_cell.length_b   1.000
_cell.length_c   1.000
_cell.angle_alpha   90.00
_cell.angle_beta   90.00
_cell.angle_gamma   90.00
#
_symmetry.space_group_name_H-M   'P 1'
#
loop_
_entity.id
_entity.type
_entity.pdbx_description
1 polymer ?
#
loop_
_entity_poly.entity_id
_entity_poly.type
_entity_poly.pdbx_seq_one_letter_code
_entity_poly.pdbx_strand_id
1 'polypeptide(L)'
;MKIYLSFVFIFFLLLSNYVYSNEIKNYNCNINLSTSIKNLSPLEMSAPKKIKIIYNFKTNNLIDYIWNNKSVVDDFEIVSKTTNIPIIEIGRKGYEKTLLDKDIRNGIYFRLDFKNLKANLKKQFIRPVNYNCL
;
A
#
# COMPACT_ATOMS: atom_id res chain seq x y z
N MET A 1 -41.61 22.23 -11.23
CA MET A 1 -40.45 22.56 -10.37
C MET A 1 -40.07 21.47 -9.36
N LYS A 2 -41.01 20.88 -8.58
CA LYS A 2 -40.68 19.87 -7.55
C LYS A 2 -39.94 18.62 -8.07
N ILE A 3 -40.33 18.11 -9.24
CA ILE A 3 -39.71 16.91 -9.85
C ILE A 3 -38.25 17.17 -10.25
N TYR A 4 -37.97 18.36 -10.83
CA TYR A 4 -36.62 18.77 -11.22
C TYR A 4 -35.67 18.87 -10.01
N LEU A 5 -36.15 19.43 -8.89
CA LEU A 5 -35.37 19.50 -7.65
C LEU A 5 -35.01 18.12 -7.09
N SER A 6 -35.95 17.16 -7.16
CA SER A 6 -35.72 15.79 -6.71
C SER A 6 -34.68 15.07 -7.58
N PHE A 7 -34.73 15.26 -8.91
CA PHE A 7 -33.71 14.71 -9.82
C PHE A 7 -32.31 15.29 -9.56
N VAL A 8 -32.20 16.60 -9.34
CA VAL A 8 -30.92 17.25 -9.00
C VAL A 8 -30.36 16.70 -7.69
N PHE A 9 -31.19 16.47 -6.68
CA PHE A 9 -30.77 15.93 -5.40
C PHE A 9 -30.27 14.48 -5.53
N ILE A 10 -30.96 13.63 -6.30
CA ILE A 10 -30.54 12.26 -6.58
C ILE A 10 -29.20 12.25 -7.33
N PHE A 11 -29.06 13.10 -8.34
CA PHE A 11 -27.82 13.21 -9.11
C PHE A 11 -26.65 13.68 -8.24
N PHE A 12 -26.89 14.62 -7.33
CA PHE A 12 -25.89 15.07 -6.36
C PHE A 12 -25.47 13.95 -5.40
N LEU A 13 -26.42 13.14 -4.91
CA LEU A 13 -26.12 11.97 -4.07
C LEU A 13 -25.33 10.88 -4.80
N LEU A 14 -25.60 10.67 -6.08
CA LEU A 14 -24.84 9.71 -6.90
C LEU A 14 -23.42 10.18 -7.15
N LEU A 15 -23.25 11.46 -7.48
CA LEU A 15 -21.92 12.07 -7.67
C LEU A 15 -21.10 12.07 -6.37
N SER A 16 -21.71 12.43 -5.24
CA SER A 16 -20.99 12.45 -3.95
C SER A 16 -20.52 11.04 -3.55
N ASN A 17 -21.37 10.03 -3.72
CA ASN A 17 -20.99 8.63 -3.47
C ASN A 17 -19.91 8.14 -4.44
N TYR A 18 -19.99 8.51 -5.72
CA TYR A 18 -18.97 8.16 -6.71
C TYR A 18 -17.61 8.78 -6.37
N VAL A 19 -17.58 10.05 -5.99
CA VAL A 19 -16.36 10.73 -5.54
C VAL A 19 -15.80 10.05 -4.29
N TYR A 20 -16.63 9.78 -3.28
CA TYR A 20 -16.20 9.15 -2.03
C TYR A 20 -15.66 7.73 -2.23
N SER A 21 -16.28 6.94 -3.12
CA SER A 21 -15.79 5.61 -3.49
C SER A 21 -14.44 5.66 -4.23
N ASN A 22 -14.09 6.79 -4.85
CA ASN A 22 -12.78 6.97 -5.49
C ASN A 22 -11.70 7.46 -4.52
N GLU A 23 -12.05 7.91 -3.31
CA GLU A 23 -11.10 8.38 -2.31
C GLU A 23 -10.37 7.23 -1.60
N ILE A 24 -11.07 6.13 -1.33
CA ILE A 24 -10.51 4.93 -0.70
C ILE A 24 -10.15 3.91 -1.77
N LYS A 25 -8.88 3.50 -1.81
CA LYS A 25 -8.38 2.45 -2.71
C LYS A 25 -7.94 1.23 -1.93
N ASN A 26 -8.25 0.08 -2.52
CA ASN A 26 -7.87 -1.23 -2.03
C ASN A 26 -6.89 -1.84 -3.03
N TYR A 27 -5.68 -2.15 -2.58
CA TYR A 27 -4.69 -2.86 -3.40
C TYR A 27 -4.49 -4.25 -2.84
N ASN A 28 -4.73 -5.27 -3.66
CA ASN A 28 -4.46 -6.66 -3.31
C ASN A 28 -3.20 -7.11 -4.03
N CYS A 29 -2.13 -7.32 -3.27
CA CYS A 29 -0.81 -7.66 -3.76
C CYS A 29 -0.51 -9.13 -3.50
N ASN A 30 -0.18 -9.86 -4.56
CA ASN A 30 0.27 -11.25 -4.49
C ASN A 30 1.77 -11.33 -4.78
N ILE A 31 2.47 -12.16 -4.01
CA ILE A 31 3.89 -12.39 -4.20
C ILE A 31 4.16 -12.94 -5.61
N ASN A 32 5.10 -12.32 -6.31
CA ASN A 32 5.53 -12.74 -7.64
C ASN A 32 6.81 -13.57 -7.49
N LEU A 33 6.65 -14.87 -7.21
CA LEU A 33 7.77 -15.79 -7.05
C LEU A 33 8.37 -16.12 -8.42
N SER A 34 9.55 -15.58 -8.71
CA SER A 34 10.21 -15.73 -10.03
C SER A 34 11.00 -17.04 -10.22
N THR A 35 11.05 -17.95 -9.24
CA THR A 35 11.89 -19.15 -9.32
C THR A 35 11.32 -20.35 -8.57
N SER A 36 11.65 -21.56 -9.06
CA SER A 36 11.43 -22.82 -8.36
C SER A 36 11.93 -22.77 -6.91
N ILE A 37 11.26 -23.48 -6.01
CA ILE A 37 11.42 -23.49 -4.53
C ILE A 37 12.90 -23.57 -4.05
N LYS A 38 13.82 -24.10 -4.87
CA LYS A 38 15.24 -24.32 -4.51
C LYS A 38 16.11 -23.06 -4.35
N ASN A 39 15.69 -21.89 -4.85
CA ASN A 39 16.51 -20.66 -4.83
C ASN A 39 15.87 -19.46 -4.10
N LEU A 40 14.91 -19.69 -3.21
CA LEU A 40 14.26 -18.63 -2.45
C LEU A 40 15.20 -18.05 -1.39
N SER A 41 15.33 -16.72 -1.37
CA SER A 41 16.03 -16.02 -0.29
C SER A 41 15.25 -16.15 1.04
N PRO A 42 15.92 -16.01 2.20
CA PRO A 42 15.25 -16.07 3.50
C PRO A 42 14.09 -15.09 3.66
N LEU A 43 14.14 -13.94 2.97
CA LEU A 43 13.05 -12.97 2.95
C LEU A 43 11.88 -13.44 2.07
N GLU A 44 12.13 -14.06 0.91
CA GLU A 44 11.07 -14.64 0.09
C GLU A 44 10.34 -15.80 0.81
N MET A 45 11.03 -16.54 1.68
CA MET A 45 10.42 -17.61 2.49
C MET A 45 9.55 -17.08 3.63
N SER A 46 9.94 -15.95 4.24
CA SER A 46 9.27 -15.36 5.41
C SER A 46 8.28 -14.25 5.04
N ALA A 47 8.33 -13.75 3.80
CA ALA A 47 7.46 -12.71 3.33
C ALA A 47 6.00 -13.17 3.27
N PRO A 48 5.04 -12.27 3.56
CA PRO A 48 3.63 -12.60 3.41
C PRO A 48 3.32 -12.90 1.94
N LYS A 49 2.58 -13.98 1.68
CA LYS A 49 2.17 -14.37 0.32
C LYS A 49 1.17 -13.39 -0.27
N LYS A 50 0.34 -12.81 0.59
CA LYS A 50 -0.68 -11.82 0.26
C LYS A 50 -0.51 -10.59 1.14
N ILE A 51 -0.49 -9.43 0.50
CA ILE A 51 -0.52 -8.13 1.15
C ILE A 51 -1.77 -7.40 0.66
N LYS A 52 -2.53 -6.81 1.57
CA LYS A 52 -3.63 -5.90 1.20
C LYS A 52 -3.40 -4.54 1.83
N ILE A 53 -3.55 -3.49 1.03
CA ILE A 53 -3.40 -2.09 1.44
C ILE A 53 -4.74 -1.40 1.24
N ILE A 54 -5.24 -0.79 2.31
CA ILE A 54 -6.41 0.09 2.27
C ILE A 54 -5.91 1.49 2.54
N TYR A 55 -5.99 2.37 1.54
CA TYR A 55 -5.41 3.70 1.60
C TYR A 55 -6.41 4.76 1.16
N ASN A 56 -6.48 5.85 1.92
CA ASN A 56 -7.28 7.03 1.59
C ASN A 56 -6.38 8.06 0.89
N PHE A 57 -6.63 8.27 -0.40
CA PHE A 57 -5.87 9.21 -1.23
C PHE A 57 -6.06 10.67 -0.84
N LYS A 58 -7.25 11.03 -0.34
CA LYS A 58 -7.62 12.40 0.01
C LYS A 58 -6.99 12.83 1.32
N THR A 59 -7.08 11.99 2.36
CA THR A 59 -6.51 12.27 3.67
C THR A 59 -5.06 11.84 3.81
N ASN A 60 -4.50 11.20 2.76
CA ASN A 60 -3.17 10.62 2.78
C ASN A 60 -2.95 9.68 3.99
N ASN A 61 -3.95 8.85 4.27
CA ASN A 61 -3.95 7.99 5.44
C ASN A 61 -3.95 6.51 5.06
N LEU A 62 -3.10 5.73 5.73
CA LEU A 62 -3.13 4.27 5.67
C LEU A 62 -4.25 3.80 6.60
N ILE A 63 -5.35 3.32 6.02
CA ILE A 63 -6.51 2.85 6.78
C ILE A 63 -6.23 1.47 7.36
N ASP A 64 -5.67 0.58 6.54
CA ASP A 64 -5.29 -0.75 6.97
C ASP A 64 -4.14 -1.30 6.12
N TYR A 65 -3.37 -2.18 6.72
CA TYR A 65 -2.26 -2.88 6.10
C TYR A 65 -2.26 -4.32 6.58
N ILE A 66 -2.56 -5.25 5.69
CA ILE A 66 -2.87 -6.64 6.04
C ILE A 66 -1.83 -7.56 5.42
N TRP A 67 -1.24 -8.42 6.24
CA TRP A 67 -0.32 -9.47 5.84
C TRP A 67 -0.97 -10.83 6.07
N ASN A 68 -1.16 -11.63 5.00
CA ASN A 68 -1.80 -12.95 5.07
C ASN A 68 -3.09 -12.96 5.94
N ASN A 69 -3.99 -12.00 5.69
CA ASN A 69 -5.26 -11.81 6.40
C ASN A 69 -5.17 -11.29 7.85
N LYS A 70 -3.98 -10.96 8.35
CA LYS A 70 -3.81 -10.29 9.65
C LYS A 70 -3.48 -8.82 9.45
N SER A 71 -4.25 -7.92 10.06
CA SER A 71 -3.91 -6.50 10.10
C SER A 71 -2.63 -6.28 10.92
N VAL A 72 -1.73 -5.49 10.36
CA VAL A 72 -0.48 -5.05 10.97
C VAL A 72 -0.38 -3.51 10.94
N VAL A 73 -1.46 -2.78 10.65
CA VAL A 73 -1.44 -1.32 10.47
C VAL A 73 -0.90 -0.56 11.69
N ASP A 74 -1.10 -1.11 12.89
CA ASP A 74 -0.61 -0.50 14.13
C ASP A 74 0.91 -0.39 14.20
N ASP A 75 1.62 -1.28 13.51
CA ASP A 75 3.09 -1.31 13.48
C ASP A 75 3.69 -0.52 12.30
N PHE A 76 2.89 0.02 11.39
CA PHE A 76 3.36 0.63 10.14
C PHE A 76 2.78 2.03 9.88
N GLU A 77 3.54 2.86 9.17
CA GLU A 77 3.18 4.21 8.77
C GLU A 77 3.59 4.51 7.34
N ILE A 78 3.02 5.57 6.77
CA ILE A 78 3.42 6.07 5.46
C ILE A 78 4.72 6.86 5.62
N VAL A 79 5.77 6.43 4.93
CA VAL A 79 7.10 7.05 4.97
C VAL A 79 7.23 8.15 3.92
N SER A 80 6.71 7.91 2.72
CA SER A 80 6.83 8.88 1.64
C SER A 80 5.72 8.72 0.60
N LYS A 81 5.36 9.86 -0.01
CA LYS A 81 4.57 9.93 -1.23
C LYS A 81 5.27 10.91 -2.17
N THR A 82 5.74 10.43 -3.31
CA THR A 82 6.30 11.32 -4.33
C THR A 82 5.15 11.89 -5.15
N THR A 83 5.03 13.22 -5.24
CA THR A 83 3.98 13.89 -6.01
C THR A 83 4.10 13.66 -7.52
N ASN A 84 5.34 13.45 -8.01
CA ASN A 84 5.62 13.30 -9.44
C ASN A 84 5.52 11.86 -9.95
N ILE A 85 5.64 10.86 -9.06
CA ILE A 85 5.47 9.45 -9.39
C ILE A 85 4.56 8.87 -8.31
N PRO A 86 3.32 8.48 -8.64
CA PRO A 86 2.31 8.10 -7.66
C PRO A 86 2.73 6.78 -6.98
N ILE A 87 3.50 6.91 -5.91
CA ILE A 87 4.07 5.82 -5.12
C ILE A 87 3.58 5.99 -3.69
N ILE A 88 3.28 4.88 -3.05
CA ILE A 88 3.16 4.80 -1.59
C ILE A 88 4.30 3.95 -1.03
N GLU A 89 4.95 4.49 -0.02
CA GLU A 89 5.94 3.76 0.76
C GLU A 89 5.43 3.61 2.19
N ILE A 90 5.33 2.36 2.64
CA ILE A 90 4.87 1.98 3.98
C ILE A 90 6.06 1.39 4.72
N GLY A 91 6.43 1.97 5.85
CA GLY A 91 7.53 1.55 6.71
C GLY A 91 7.05 1.22 8.12
N ARG A 92 7.86 0.52 8.90
CA ARG A 92 7.56 0.26 10.30
C ARG A 92 7.60 1.56 11.12
N LYS A 93 6.64 1.77 12.02
CA LYS A 93 6.58 2.95 12.91
C LYS A 93 7.82 3.08 13.77
N GLY A 94 8.18 4.33 14.06
CA GLY A 94 9.25 4.68 14.99
C GLY A 94 10.67 4.49 14.43
N TYR A 95 10.78 4.14 13.14
CA TYR A 95 12.05 3.96 12.45
C TYR A 95 12.66 5.31 11.97
N GLU A 96 11.89 6.40 11.98
CA GLU A 96 12.36 7.77 11.66
C GLU A 96 13.46 8.29 12.60
N LYS A 97 13.65 7.73 13.80
CA LYS A 97 14.64 8.24 14.77
C LYS A 97 16.11 8.00 14.40
N THR A 98 16.41 7.31 13.31
CA THR A 98 17.78 6.98 12.88
C THR A 98 18.02 7.31 11.41
N LEU A 99 17.69 8.55 11.01
CA LEU A 99 17.91 9.14 9.66
C LEU A 99 19.38 9.40 9.31
N LEU A 100 20.32 8.59 9.82
CA LEU A 100 21.65 8.46 9.23
C LEU A 100 21.67 7.08 8.57
N ASP A 101 21.89 7.06 7.25
CA ASP A 101 21.84 5.89 6.34
C ASP A 101 22.55 4.60 6.83
N LYS A 102 23.36 4.67 7.89
CA LYS A 102 24.15 3.58 8.47
C LYS A 102 23.38 2.64 9.43
N ASP A 103 22.22 3.04 9.96
CA ASP A 103 21.45 2.25 10.95
C ASP A 103 20.17 1.59 10.40
N ILE A 104 19.95 1.64 9.09
CA ILE A 104 18.79 1.08 8.37
C ILE A 104 18.70 -0.47 8.45
N ARG A 105 19.59 -1.13 9.21
CA ARG A 105 19.86 -2.59 9.17
C ARG A 105 18.63 -3.46 9.46
N ASN A 106 17.57 -2.92 10.06
CA ASN A 106 16.35 -3.66 10.44
C ASN A 106 15.02 -3.10 9.89
N GLY A 107 15.04 -2.08 9.02
CA GLY A 107 13.80 -1.50 8.48
C GLY A 107 13.16 -2.40 7.42
N ILE A 108 11.89 -2.76 7.60
CA ILE A 108 11.05 -3.40 6.57
C ILE A 108 10.20 -2.31 5.93
N TYR A 109 10.29 -2.20 4.60
CA TYR A 109 9.55 -1.21 3.83
C TYR A 109 8.83 -1.89 2.67
N PHE A 110 7.61 -1.45 2.41
CA PHE A 110 6.82 -1.86 1.27
C PHE A 110 6.56 -0.66 0.37
N ARG A 111 7.00 -0.75 -0.88
CA ARG A 111 6.83 0.31 -1.87
C ARG A 111 5.93 -0.18 -2.98
N LEU A 112 4.84 0.53 -3.24
CA LEU A 112 3.89 0.26 -4.32
C LEU A 112 3.90 1.41 -5.32
N ASP A 113 4.14 1.10 -6.60
CA ASP A 113 4.03 2.01 -7.73
C ASP A 113 2.61 1.92 -8.31
N PHE A 114 1.83 3.01 -8.22
CA PHE A 114 0.45 3.05 -8.72
C PHE A 114 0.37 3.03 -10.25
N LYS A 115 1.44 3.37 -10.98
CA LYS A 115 1.44 3.36 -12.46
C LYS A 115 1.43 1.94 -13.01
N ASN A 116 2.25 1.07 -12.41
CA ASN A 116 2.48 -0.29 -12.91
C ASN A 116 1.85 -1.37 -12.02
N LEU A 117 1.27 -0.97 -10.87
CA LEU A 117 0.78 -1.85 -9.81
C LEU A 117 1.80 -2.92 -9.41
N LYS A 118 3.08 -2.56 -9.48
CA LYS A 118 4.19 -3.38 -9.00
C LYS A 118 4.59 -2.88 -7.64
N ALA A 119 4.86 -3.80 -6.74
CA ALA A 119 5.36 -3.47 -5.43
C ALA A 119 6.55 -4.32 -5.04
N ASN A 120 7.33 -3.81 -4.10
CA ASN A 120 8.41 -4.57 -3.49
C ASN A 120 8.37 -4.45 -1.97
N LEU A 121 8.63 -5.57 -1.30
CA LEU A 121 8.94 -5.63 0.12
C LEU A 121 10.46 -5.72 0.25
N LYS A 122 11.07 -4.72 0.88
CA LYS A 122 12.51 -4.61 1.02
C LYS A 122 12.89 -4.63 2.50
N LYS A 123 13.97 -5.34 2.80
CA LYS A 123 14.74 -5.24 4.04
C LYS A 123 16.20 -4.96 3.66
N GLN A 124 16.90 -4.11 4.41
CA GLN A 124 18.26 -3.72 4.04
C GLN A 124 19.18 -4.94 3.86
N PHE A 125 20.06 -4.89 2.86
CA PHE A 125 21.02 -5.95 2.51
C PHE A 125 20.42 -7.31 2.11
N ILE A 126 19.09 -7.39 1.96
CA ILE A 126 18.41 -8.59 1.46
C ILE A 126 17.75 -8.27 0.12
N ARG A 127 17.76 -9.25 -0.78
CA ARG A 127 17.07 -9.16 -2.07
C ARG A 127 15.59 -8.84 -1.81
N PRO A 128 15.01 -7.83 -2.50
CA PRO A 128 13.61 -7.48 -2.32
C PRO A 128 12.69 -8.59 -2.84
N VAL A 129 11.53 -8.71 -2.21
CA VAL A 129 10.45 -9.60 -2.64
C VAL A 129 9.49 -8.79 -3.49
N ASN A 130 9.25 -9.23 -4.72
CA ASN A 130 8.38 -8.52 -5.65
C ASN A 130 6.94 -8.99 -5.54
N TYR A 131 6.00 -8.08 -5.75
CA TYR A 131 4.57 -8.30 -5.72
C TYR A 131 3.92 -7.69 -6.96
N ASN A 132 2.86 -8.35 -7.44
CA ASN A 132 1.93 -7.78 -8.39
C ASN A 132 0.65 -7.43 -7.65
N CYS A 133 0.19 -6.19 -7.79
CA CYS A 133 -0.99 -5.66 -7.14
C CYS A 133 -2.13 -5.46 -8.16
N LEU A 134 -3.35 -5.60 -7.68
CA LEU A 134 -4.60 -5.33 -8.40
C LEU A 134 -5.49 -4.43 -7.55
#